data_AF-A0A4R5E011-F1
#
_entry.id   AF-A0A4R5E011-F1
#
_cell.length_a   1.000
_cell.length_b   1.000
_cell.length_c   1.000
_cell.angle_alpha   90.00
_cell.angle_beta   90.00
_cell.angle_gamma   90.00
#
_symmetry.space_group_name_H-M   'P 1'
#
loop_
_entity.id
_entity.type
_entity.pdbx_description
1 polymer ?
#
loop_
_entity_poly.entity_id
_entity_poly.type
_entity_poly.pdbx_seq_one_letter_code
_entity_poly.pdbx_strand_id
1 'polypeptide(L)'
;DLRIANMTRSASGTIEAPGRNVAAKSGLNRSILDAGWGVFLTVLAHKAESAGRKLIAVNPAGTSRTCARCGHSARENRVTQAGFACTACGHTAHADVNAAKNILRAGLALRQAAEAA
;
A
#
# COMPACT_ATOMS: atom_id res chain seq x y z
N ASP A 1 -7.42 0.12 -2.04
CA ASP A 1 -6.85 0.47 -0.72
C ASP A 1 -6.52 -0.79 0.09
N LEU A 2 -5.62 -0.65 1.08
CA LEU A 2 -5.38 -1.60 2.15
C LEU A 2 -6.67 -1.84 2.95
N ARG A 3 -7.06 -3.11 3.09
CA ARG A 3 -8.21 -3.49 3.92
C ARG A 3 -7.75 -3.66 5.37
N ILE A 4 -7.44 -2.55 6.05
CA ILE A 4 -6.81 -2.54 7.38
C ILE A 4 -7.61 -3.37 8.39
N ALA A 5 -8.94 -3.22 8.42
CA ALA A 5 -9.80 -4.00 9.30
C ALA A 5 -9.63 -5.52 9.11
N ASN A 6 -9.48 -5.99 7.86
CA ASN A 6 -9.23 -7.40 7.58
C ASN A 6 -7.82 -7.82 8.00
N MET A 7 -6.84 -6.93 7.86
CA MET A 7 -5.46 -7.16 8.23
C MET A 7 -5.26 -7.24 9.74
N THR A 8 -6.10 -6.60 10.55
CA THR A 8 -5.99 -6.60 12.02
C THR A 8 -6.94 -7.58 12.71
N ARG A 9 -7.69 -8.39 11.97
CA ARG A 9 -8.51 -9.47 12.56
C ARG A 9 -7.68 -10.43 13.37
N SER A 10 -8.25 -10.95 14.45
CA SER A 10 -7.65 -12.03 15.25
C SER A 10 -7.39 -13.27 14.39
N ALA A 11 -6.44 -14.09 14.83
CA ALA A 11 -6.25 -15.42 14.25
C ALA A 11 -7.51 -16.27 14.45
N SER A 12 -7.76 -17.23 13.55
CA SER A 12 -8.85 -18.19 13.68
C SER A 12 -8.65 -19.11 14.89
N GLY A 13 -9.73 -19.70 15.39
CA GLY A 13 -9.74 -20.61 16.52
C GLY A 13 -10.33 -19.98 17.79
N THR A 14 -10.31 -20.74 18.88
CA THR A 14 -10.75 -20.29 20.21
C THR A 14 -9.58 -20.30 21.19
N ILE A 15 -9.85 -19.99 22.46
CA ILE A 15 -8.85 -20.08 23.52
C ILE A 15 -8.50 -21.55 23.79
N GLU A 16 -9.50 -22.42 23.76
CA GLU A 16 -9.41 -23.86 24.05
C GLU A 16 -8.80 -24.64 22.87
N ALA A 17 -9.06 -24.19 21.64
CA ALA A 17 -8.54 -24.77 20.41
C ALA A 17 -7.96 -23.67 19.50
N PRO A 18 -6.74 -23.18 19.82
CA PRO A 18 -6.13 -22.09 19.06
C PRO A 18 -5.77 -22.51 17.64
N GLY A 19 -5.88 -21.58 16.70
CA GLY A 19 -5.42 -21.78 15.33
C GLY A 19 -3.89 -21.77 15.20
N ARG A 20 -3.41 -21.67 13.96
CA ARG A 20 -1.97 -21.62 13.66
C ARG A 20 -1.44 -20.19 13.73
N ASN A 21 -0.17 -20.04 14.12
CA ASN A 21 0.56 -18.77 14.12
C ASN A 21 -0.10 -17.65 14.95
N VAL A 22 -0.86 -17.98 16.01
CA VAL A 22 -1.62 -17.00 16.82
C VAL A 22 -0.73 -15.90 17.39
N ALA A 23 0.43 -16.26 17.97
CA ALA A 23 1.36 -15.29 18.55
C ALA A 23 1.99 -14.37 17.47
N ALA A 24 2.42 -14.93 16.34
CA ALA A 24 2.95 -14.14 15.23
C ALA A 24 1.87 -13.19 14.66
N LYS A 25 0.63 -13.67 14.56
CA LYS A 25 -0.51 -12.87 14.10
C LYS A 25 -0.84 -11.73 15.06
N SER A 26 -0.87 -11.98 16.37
CA SER A 26 -1.13 -10.93 17.36
C SER A 26 -0.02 -9.87 17.37
N GLY A 27 1.25 -10.30 17.24
CA GLY A 27 2.39 -9.40 17.10
C GLY A 27 2.27 -8.48 15.88
N LEU A 28 1.95 -9.04 14.71
CA LEU A 28 1.71 -8.25 13.50
C LEU A 28 0.53 -7.29 13.64
N ASN A 29 -0.59 -7.76 14.24
CA ASN A 29 -1.76 -6.90 14.49
C ASN A 29 -1.38 -5.71 15.37
N ARG A 30 -0.60 -5.94 16.43
CA ARG A 30 -0.13 -4.88 17.33
C ARG A 30 0.71 -3.86 16.57
N SER A 31 1.66 -4.29 15.74
CA SER A 31 2.47 -3.36 14.93
C SER A 31 1.66 -2.56 13.91
N ILE A 32 0.64 -3.17 13.28
CA ILE A 32 -0.25 -2.44 12.34
C ILE A 32 -1.09 -1.40 13.07
N LEU A 33 -1.64 -1.76 14.24
CA LEU A 33 -2.46 -0.87 15.06
C LEU A 33 -1.65 0.28 15.63
N ASP A 34 -0.44 -0.01 16.11
CA ASP A 34 0.51 0.97 16.65
C ASP A 34 0.94 2.00 15.60
N ALA A 35 1.19 1.55 14.35
CA ALA A 35 1.50 2.45 13.25
C ALA A 35 0.33 3.37 12.84
N GLY A 36 -0.89 3.14 13.35
CA GLY A 36 -2.00 4.09 13.27
C GLY A 36 -2.58 4.31 11.87
N TRP A 37 -2.39 3.37 10.92
CA TRP A 37 -2.77 3.57 9.51
C TRP A 37 -4.24 3.93 9.31
N GLY A 38 -5.15 3.30 10.07
CA GLY A 38 -6.58 3.56 9.97
C GLY A 38 -6.92 4.99 10.39
N VAL A 39 -6.39 5.44 11.54
CA VAL A 39 -6.60 6.80 12.03
C VAL A 39 -6.01 7.82 11.06
N PHE A 40 -4.81 7.56 10.55
CA PHE A 40 -4.16 8.42 9.57
C PHE A 40 -5.03 8.64 8.32
N LEU A 41 -5.59 7.56 7.74
CA LEU A 41 -6.45 7.67 6.56
C LEU A 41 -7.76 8.39 6.87
N THR A 42 -8.36 8.17 8.04
CA THR A 42 -9.56 8.90 8.48
C THR A 42 -9.30 10.40 8.59
N VAL A 43 -8.21 10.79 9.26
CA VAL A 43 -7.83 12.21 9.38
C VAL A 43 -7.53 12.81 8.01
N LEU A 44 -6.80 12.09 7.15
CA LEU A 44 -6.48 12.55 5.81
C LEU A 44 -7.74 12.77 4.95
N ALA A 45 -8.71 11.85 5.01
CA ALA A 45 -9.98 11.99 4.30
C ALA A 45 -10.76 13.23 4.79
N HIS A 46 -10.87 13.40 6.10
CA HIS A 46 -11.55 14.54 6.69
C HIS A 46 -10.87 15.88 6.35
N LYS A 47 -9.53 15.93 6.35
CA LYS A 47 -8.78 17.13 5.95
C LYS A 47 -8.88 17.42 4.46
N ALA A 48 -8.90 16.40 3.61
CA ALA A 48 -9.12 16.56 2.18
C ALA A 48 -10.50 17.16 1.91
N GLU A 49 -11.54 16.62 2.54
CA GLU A 49 -12.91 17.14 2.45
C GLU A 49 -13.01 18.60 2.93
N SER A 50 -12.46 18.90 4.12
CA SER A 50 -12.43 20.26 4.67
C SER A 50 -11.74 21.28 3.75
N ALA A 51 -10.79 20.83 2.92
CA ALA A 51 -10.05 21.65 1.99
C ALA A 51 -10.65 21.64 0.55
N GLY A 52 -11.81 21.02 0.33
CA GLY A 52 -12.40 20.87 -0.99
C GLY A 52 -11.55 20.03 -1.95
N ARG A 53 -10.76 19.09 -1.43
CA ARG A 53 -9.88 18.19 -2.19
C ARG A 53 -10.44 16.77 -2.21
N LYS A 54 -10.13 16.05 -3.29
CA LYS A 54 -10.47 14.62 -3.43
C LYS A 54 -9.31 13.76 -2.94
N LEU A 55 -9.61 12.77 -2.09
CA LEU A 55 -8.70 11.70 -1.73
C LEU A 55 -9.06 10.45 -2.54
N ILE A 56 -8.12 9.94 -3.33
CA ILE A 56 -8.31 8.74 -4.16
C ILE A 56 -7.38 7.64 -3.65
N ALA A 57 -7.96 6.60 -3.05
CA ALA A 57 -7.19 5.45 -2.59
C ALA A 57 -6.95 4.46 -3.73
N VAL A 58 -5.69 4.07 -3.96
CA VAL A 58 -5.30 3.12 -5.01
C VAL A 58 -5.06 1.72 -4.45
N ASN A 59 -4.92 0.71 -5.32
CA ASN A 59 -4.40 -0.59 -4.91
C ASN A 59 -2.88 -0.50 -4.71
N PRO A 60 -2.34 -0.74 -3.50
CA PRO A 60 -0.90 -0.65 -3.25
C PRO A 60 -0.11 -1.86 -3.79
N ALA A 61 -0.78 -2.92 -4.24
CA ALA A 61 -0.14 -4.14 -4.67
C ALA A 61 0.83 -3.87 -5.84
N GLY A 62 2.10 -4.22 -5.65
CA GLY A 62 3.12 -4.15 -6.71
C GLY A 62 3.68 -2.76 -7.01
N THR A 63 3.18 -1.68 -6.39
CA THR A 63 3.61 -0.30 -6.69
C THR A 63 5.10 -0.06 -6.46
N SER A 64 5.72 -0.74 -5.49
CA SER A 64 7.16 -0.66 -5.20
C SER A 64 8.05 -1.56 -6.06
N ARG A 65 7.45 -2.45 -6.86
CA ARG A 65 8.15 -3.43 -7.72
C ARG A 65 7.97 -3.16 -9.21
N THR A 66 6.93 -2.42 -9.58
CA THR A 66 6.69 -1.97 -10.95
C THR A 66 7.62 -0.79 -11.27
N CYS A 67 8.26 -0.81 -12.43
CA CYS A 67 9.06 0.31 -12.89
C CYS A 67 8.16 1.47 -13.35
N ALA A 68 8.34 2.63 -12.74
CA ALA A 68 7.62 3.84 -13.14
C ALA A 68 8.00 4.31 -14.56
N ARG A 69 9.14 3.88 -15.11
CA ARG A 69 9.57 4.25 -16.46
C ARG A 69 8.99 3.35 -17.55
N CYS A 70 9.12 2.03 -17.42
CA CYS A 70 8.74 1.08 -18.48
C CYS A 70 7.58 0.13 -18.13
N GLY A 71 7.05 0.18 -16.90
CA GLY A 71 5.96 -0.70 -16.45
C GLY A 71 6.36 -2.14 -16.12
N HIS A 72 7.60 -2.56 -16.38
CA HIS A 72 8.07 -3.89 -16.00
C HIS A 72 7.99 -4.09 -14.49
N SER A 73 7.36 -5.18 -14.04
CA SER A 73 7.21 -5.52 -12.63
C SER A 73 7.96 -6.80 -12.30
N ALA A 74 8.91 -6.70 -11.37
CA ALA A 74 9.72 -7.81 -10.92
C ALA A 74 10.09 -7.60 -9.45
N ARG A 75 10.27 -8.70 -8.69
CA ARG A 75 10.68 -8.60 -7.28
C ARG A 75 12.07 -8.00 -7.16
N GLU A 76 12.92 -8.38 -8.10
CA GLU A 76 14.33 -8.02 -8.25
C GLU A 76 14.51 -6.52 -8.52
N ASN A 77 13.45 -5.82 -8.96
CA ASN A 77 13.51 -4.38 -9.16
C ASN A 77 13.72 -3.61 -7.84
N ARG A 78 13.31 -4.19 -6.70
CA ARG A 78 13.50 -3.60 -5.37
C ARG A 78 14.71 -4.24 -4.71
N VAL A 79 15.87 -3.61 -4.88
CA VAL A 79 17.18 -4.12 -4.45
C VAL A 79 17.33 -4.03 -2.93
N THR A 80 16.94 -2.89 -2.34
CA THR A 80 16.97 -2.67 -0.89
C THR A 80 15.72 -1.93 -0.44
N GLN A 81 15.64 -1.57 0.84
CA GLN A 81 14.54 -0.74 1.33
C GLN A 81 14.43 0.60 0.58
N ALA A 82 15.58 1.22 0.30
CA ALA A 82 15.72 2.51 -0.38
C ALA A 82 16.06 2.40 -1.88
N GLY A 83 16.71 1.31 -2.31
CA GLY A 83 17.22 1.15 -3.67
C GLY A 83 16.23 0.49 -4.62
N PHE A 84 16.03 1.11 -5.80
CA PHE A 84 15.29 0.54 -6.92
C PHE A 84 16.15 0.55 -8.19
N ALA A 85 16.18 -0.57 -8.91
CA ALA A 85 16.86 -0.72 -10.18
C ALA A 85 16.06 -1.66 -11.09
N CYS A 86 15.52 -1.14 -12.19
CA CYS A 86 14.70 -1.94 -13.09
C CYS A 86 15.56 -2.92 -13.90
N THR A 87 15.26 -4.21 -13.79
CA THR A 87 15.95 -5.30 -14.50
C THR A 87 15.70 -5.30 -16.02
N ALA A 88 14.66 -4.61 -16.49
CA ALA A 88 14.32 -4.56 -17.92
C ALA A 88 14.84 -3.33 -18.65
N CYS A 89 14.84 -2.15 -18.01
CA CYS A 89 15.21 -0.89 -18.68
C CYS A 89 16.36 -0.12 -18.01
N GLY A 90 16.96 -0.67 -16.96
CA GLY A 90 18.08 -0.05 -16.24
C GLY A 90 17.73 1.18 -15.41
N HIS A 91 16.46 1.58 -15.34
CA HIS A 91 16.06 2.76 -14.56
C HIS A 91 16.33 2.56 -13.07
N THR A 92 17.13 3.47 -12.49
CA THR A 92 17.42 3.52 -11.06
C THR A 92 16.71 4.70 -10.39
N ALA A 93 16.26 4.50 -9.15
CA ALA A 93 15.65 5.54 -8.34
C ALA A 93 15.67 5.16 -6.86
N HIS A 94 15.26 6.10 -5.99
CA HIS A 94 14.80 5.73 -4.66
C HIS A 94 13.49 4.94 -4.77
N ALA A 95 13.36 3.85 -4.01
CA ALA A 95 12.21 2.94 -4.07
C ALA A 95 10.89 3.66 -3.80
N ASP A 96 10.86 4.57 -2.81
CA ASP A 96 9.65 5.33 -2.48
C ASP A 96 9.29 6.35 -3.58
N VAL A 97 10.28 6.94 -4.27
CA VAL A 97 10.02 7.85 -5.40
C VAL A 97 9.45 7.07 -6.59
N ASN A 98 9.99 5.89 -6.88
CA ASN A 98 9.42 5.01 -7.90
C ASN A 98 7.98 4.59 -7.55
N ALA A 99 7.75 4.18 -6.30
CA ALA A 99 6.41 3.80 -5.82
C ALA A 99 5.42 4.97 -5.88
N ALA A 100 5.82 6.17 -5.48
CA ALA A 100 5.00 7.38 -5.54
C ALA A 100 4.56 7.70 -6.98
N LYS A 101 5.46 7.57 -7.97
CA LYS A 101 5.12 7.74 -9.39
C LYS A 101 4.09 6.72 -9.87
N ASN A 102 4.20 5.46 -9.44
CA ASN A 102 3.21 4.43 -9.76
C ASN A 102 1.85 4.70 -9.09
N ILE A 103 1.85 5.14 -7.82
CA ILE A 103 0.64 5.53 -7.09
C ILE A 103 -0.05 6.70 -7.78
N LEU A 104 0.70 7.73 -8.19
CA LEU A 104 0.17 8.87 -8.95
C LEU A 104 -0.50 8.41 -10.25
N ARG A 105 0.18 7.58 -11.04
CA ARG A 105 -0.37 7.03 -12.28
C ARG A 105 -1.68 6.29 -12.04
N ALA A 106 -1.73 5.42 -11.03
CA ALA A 106 -2.94 4.68 -10.68
C ALA A 106 -4.09 5.60 -10.24
N GLY A 107 -3.78 6.63 -9.43
CA GLY A 107 -4.77 7.60 -8.97
C GLY A 107 -5.36 8.43 -10.11
N LEU A 108 -4.51 8.87 -11.05
CA LEU A 108 -4.96 9.59 -12.24
C LEU A 108 -5.86 8.73 -13.13
N ALA A 109 -5.52 7.45 -13.33
CA ALA A 109 -6.33 6.53 -14.11
C ALA A 109 -7.72 6.33 -13.47
N LEU A 110 -7.80 6.16 -12.15
CA LEU A 110 -9.08 6.06 -11.44
C LEU A 110 -9.91 7.35 -11.55
N ARG A 111 -9.25 8.52 -11.46
CA ARG A 111 -9.94 9.81 -11.62
C ARG A 111 -10.55 9.94 -13.00
N GLN A 112 -9.78 9.63 -14.05
CA GLN A 112 -10.24 9.69 -15.44
C GLN A 112 -11.40 8.73 -15.68
N ALA A 113 -11.33 7.49 -15.16
CA ALA A 113 -12.42 6.53 -15.28
C ALA A 113 -13.71 7.02 -14.60
N ALA A 114 -13.60 7.69 -13.46
CA ALA A 114 -14.75 8.25 -12.76
C ALA A 114 -15.33 9.50 -13.44
N GLU A 115 -14.52 10.25 -14.20
CA GLU A 115 -14.96 11.41 -14.99
C GLU A 115 -15.63 11.00 -16.31
N ALA A 116 -15.34 9.79 -16.80
CA ALA A 116 -15.88 9.24 -18.06
C ALA A 116 -17.17 8.40 -17.87
N ALA A 117 -17.59 8.16 -16.62
CA ALA A 117 -18.78 7.39 -16.26
C ALA A 117 -19.96 8.32 -15.95
#